data_AF-A0A8B6DRR0-F1
#
_entry.id   AF-A0A8B6DRR0-F1
#
_cell.length_a   1.000
_cell.length_b   1.000
_cell.length_c   1.000
_cell.angle_alpha   90.00
_cell.angle_beta   90.00
_cell.angle_gamma   90.00
#
_symmetry.space_group_name_H-M   'P 1'
#
loop_
_entity.id
_entity.type
_entity.pdbx_description
1 polymer ?
#
loop_
_entity_poly.entity_id
_entity_poly.type
_entity_poly.pdbx_seq_one_letter_code
_entity_poly.pdbx_strand_id
1 'polypeptide(L)'
;MKSLRELVWCPGDLTGNPDTSYHLKNILFLECERLPMDCQWEMELMGKRIINMCEQLLKHLSEKNLPQFFNRSINLFENIDNGARSHAARKIDKFLNDAKENL
;
A
#
# COMPACT_ATOMS: atom_id res chain seq x y z
N MET A 1 -2.95 7.48 6.06
CA MET A 1 -2.39 6.15 6.40
C MET A 1 -3.29 5.33 7.31
N LYS A 2 -3.66 5.78 8.52
CA LYS A 2 -4.61 5.04 9.40
C LYS A 2 -5.96 4.76 8.72
N SER A 3 -6.51 5.75 8.03
CA SER A 3 -7.76 5.58 7.26
C SER A 3 -7.62 4.58 6.11
N LEU A 4 -6.46 4.51 5.44
CA LEU A 4 -6.19 3.50 4.40
C LEU A 4 -6.12 2.09 4.98
N ARG A 5 -5.49 1.92 6.14
CA ARG A 5 -5.50 0.65 6.88
C ARG A 5 -6.92 0.19 7.14
N GLU A 6 -7.77 1.06 7.66
CA GLU A 6 -9.18 0.75 7.98
C GLU A 6 -10.06 0.52 6.73
N LEU A 7 -9.78 1.24 5.65
CA LEU A 7 -10.50 1.12 4.38
C LEU A 7 -10.16 -0.20 3.68
N VAL A 8 -8.86 -0.52 3.59
CA VAL A 8 -8.34 -1.64 2.81
C VAL A 8 -8.34 -2.95 3.60
N TRP A 9 -8.11 -2.91 4.92
CA TRP A 9 -8.11 -4.10 5.78
C TRP A 9 -9.21 -3.98 6.84
N CYS A 10 -10.16 -4.92 6.83
CA CYS A 10 -11.34 -4.86 7.69
C CYS A 10 -10.97 -4.81 9.19
N PRO A 11 -11.71 -4.04 10.01
CA PRO A 11 -11.63 -4.14 11.46
C PRO A 11 -12.33 -5.44 11.88
N GLY A 12 -11.56 -6.52 12.09
CA GLY A 12 -12.10 -7.78 12.63
C GLY A 12 -11.34 -9.06 12.25
N ASP A 13 -10.58 -9.06 11.15
CA ASP A 13 -9.94 -10.28 10.60
C ASP A 13 -8.47 -10.47 11.04
N LEU A 14 -8.02 -9.77 12.09
CA LEU A 14 -6.58 -9.69 12.44
C LEU A 14 -6.15 -10.66 13.55
N THR A 15 -6.78 -11.81 13.72
CA THR A 15 -6.23 -12.86 14.59
C THR A 15 -5.02 -13.58 13.98
N GLY A 16 -4.55 -13.17 12.78
CA GLY A 16 -3.33 -13.74 12.17
C GLY A 16 -2.65 -12.91 11.07
N ASN A 17 -2.95 -11.62 10.89
CA ASN A 17 -2.36 -10.83 9.81
C ASN A 17 -1.18 -9.97 10.31
N PRO A 18 0.04 -10.09 9.75
CA PRO A 18 1.20 -9.29 10.13
C PRO A 18 0.91 -7.80 9.94
N ASP A 19 1.38 -6.98 10.89
CA ASP A 19 1.16 -5.54 11.01
C ASP A 19 0.92 -4.82 9.66
N THR A 20 -0.34 -4.60 9.31
CA THR A 20 -0.73 -3.85 8.10
C THR A 20 -0.09 -2.46 8.03
N SER A 21 0.18 -1.88 9.21
CA SER A 21 0.89 -0.61 9.33
C SER A 21 2.34 -0.71 8.84
N TYR A 22 2.96 -1.90 8.94
CA TYR A 22 4.31 -2.16 8.45
C TYR A 22 4.36 -2.21 6.93
N HIS A 23 3.42 -2.88 6.25
CA HIS A 23 3.36 -2.89 4.78
C HIS A 23 3.20 -1.47 4.22
N LEU A 24 2.33 -0.66 4.83
CA LEU A 24 2.14 0.73 4.42
C LEU A 24 3.41 1.58 4.65
N LYS A 25 4.10 1.41 5.80
CA LYS A 25 5.40 2.06 6.02
C LYS A 25 6.43 1.64 4.98
N ASN A 26 6.46 0.36 4.61
CA ASN A 26 7.36 -0.16 3.60
C ASN A 26 7.12 0.52 2.24
N ILE A 27 5.85 0.63 1.82
CA ILE A 27 5.48 1.36 0.59
C ILE A 27 5.87 2.85 0.65
N LEU A 28 5.69 3.51 1.81
CA LEU A 28 6.13 4.90 1.97
C LEU A 28 7.65 5.03 1.78
N PHE A 29 8.44 4.13 2.36
CA PHE A 29 9.90 4.15 2.17
C PHE A 29 10.30 3.95 0.71
N LEU A 30 9.62 3.05 -0.01
CA LEU A 30 9.83 2.84 -1.44
C LEU A 30 9.49 4.09 -2.26
N GLU A 31 8.40 4.78 -1.93
CA GLU A 31 8.01 6.02 -2.61
C GLU A 31 9.00 7.16 -2.33
N CYS A 32 9.52 7.27 -1.10
CA CYS A 32 10.57 8.23 -0.75
C CYS A 32 11.90 7.94 -1.46
N GLU A 33 12.29 6.67 -1.60
CA GLU A 33 13.46 6.27 -2.39
C GLU A 33 13.30 6.63 -3.87
N ARG A 34 12.09 6.48 -4.41
CA ARG A 34 11.76 6.84 -5.80
C ARG A 34 11.69 8.35 -6.03
N LEU A 35 11.30 9.12 -5.01
CA LEU A 35 11.10 10.57 -5.07
C LEU A 35 11.95 11.26 -3.98
N PRO A 36 13.26 11.41 -4.20
CA PRO A 36 14.19 11.85 -3.16
C PRO A 36 14.16 13.37 -2.88
N MET A 37 13.49 14.17 -3.72
CA MET A 37 13.56 15.63 -3.64
C MET A 37 12.39 16.20 -2.83
N ASP A 38 12.66 17.18 -1.96
CA ASP A 38 11.64 17.83 -1.12
C ASP A 38 10.50 18.45 -1.92
N CYS A 39 10.78 19.05 -3.09
CA CYS A 39 9.75 19.62 -3.98
C CYS A 39 8.76 18.57 -4.49
N GLN A 40 9.12 17.28 -4.46
CA GLN A 40 8.23 16.19 -4.81
C GLN A 40 7.25 15.88 -3.67
N TRP A 41 7.44 16.41 -2.46
CA TRP A 41 6.61 16.15 -1.28
C TRP A 41 5.82 17.39 -0.81
N GLU A 42 5.75 18.42 -1.66
CA GLU A 42 4.91 19.60 -1.42
C GLU A 42 3.44 19.23 -1.21
N MET A 43 2.74 20.02 -0.40
CA MET A 43 1.37 19.73 0.03
C MET A 43 0.39 19.54 -1.13
N GLU A 44 0.55 20.30 -2.21
CA GLU A 44 -0.26 20.21 -3.43
C GLU A 44 -0.13 18.84 -4.14
N LEU A 45 1.01 18.15 -3.95
CA LEU A 45 1.29 16.85 -4.55
C LEU A 45 0.90 15.68 -3.65
N MET A 46 0.48 15.93 -2.41
CA MET A 46 0.24 14.88 -1.41
C MET A 46 -0.86 13.89 -1.86
N GLY A 47 -1.93 14.39 -2.47
CA GLY A 47 -2.99 13.54 -3.06
C GLY A 47 -2.43 12.57 -4.11
N LYS A 48 -1.58 13.09 -5.01
CA LYS A 48 -0.88 12.28 -6.02
C LYS A 48 0.06 11.24 -5.39
N ARG A 49 0.77 11.58 -4.30
CA ARG A 49 1.63 10.62 -3.58
C ARG A 49 0.83 9.47 -2.97
N ILE A 50 -0.34 9.77 -2.40
CA ILE A 50 -1.23 8.75 -1.87
C ILE A 50 -1.69 7.80 -2.99
N ILE A 51 -2.08 8.34 -4.14
CA ILE A 51 -2.46 7.54 -5.31
C ILE A 51 -1.31 6.64 -5.77
N ASN A 52 -0.11 7.20 -5.96
CA ASN A 52 1.07 6.42 -6.37
C ASN A 52 1.38 5.28 -5.40
N MET A 53 1.26 5.52 -4.09
CA MET A 53 1.48 4.49 -3.07
C MET A 53 0.41 3.40 -3.14
N CYS A 54 -0.85 3.76 -3.37
CA CYS A 54 -1.93 2.78 -3.58
C CYS A 54 -1.71 1.95 -4.86
N GLU A 55 -1.29 2.56 -5.96
CA GLU A 55 -0.98 1.85 -7.21
C GLU A 55 0.19 0.88 -7.05
N GLN A 56 1.26 1.30 -6.35
CA GLN A 56 2.38 0.41 -6.01
C GLN A 56 1.94 -0.77 -5.14
N LEU A 57 1.12 -0.50 -4.13
CA LEU A 57 0.62 -1.54 -3.25
C LEU A 57 -0.26 -2.54 -4.01
N LEU A 58 -1.13 -2.07 -4.91
CA LEU A 58 -1.93 -2.92 -5.79
C LEU A 58 -1.06 -3.83 -6.68
N LYS A 59 0.01 -3.26 -7.26
CA LYS A 59 1.00 -4.03 -8.04
C LYS A 59 1.67 -5.12 -7.21
N HIS A 60 2.15 -4.78 -6.01
CA HIS A 60 2.80 -5.78 -5.15
C HIS A 60 1.83 -6.88 -4.68
N LEU A 61 0.55 -6.54 -4.46
CA LEU A 61 -0.48 -7.52 -4.12
C LEU A 61 -0.78 -8.49 -5.28
N SER A 62 -0.75 -8.02 -6.53
CA SER A 62 -0.97 -8.88 -7.71
C SER A 62 0.24 -9.79 -7.98
N GLU A 63 1.45 -9.27 -7.81
CA GLU A 63 2.71 -10.02 -7.95
C GLU A 63 2.98 -10.97 -6.78
N LYS A 64 2.21 -10.87 -5.70
CA LYS A 64 2.43 -11.59 -4.43
C LYS A 64 3.82 -11.37 -3.84
N ASN A 65 4.43 -10.23 -4.14
CA ASN A 65 5.80 -9.93 -3.77
C ASN A 65 5.89 -8.48 -3.31
N LEU A 66 6.13 -8.26 -2.01
CA LEU A 66 6.48 -6.96 -1.46
C LEU A 66 7.84 -7.07 -0.78
N PRO A 67 8.95 -6.70 -1.45
CA PRO A 67 10.27 -6.76 -0.85
C PRO A 67 10.35 -5.79 0.32
N GLN A 68 10.87 -6.25 1.46
CA GLN A 68 11.09 -5.40 2.62
C GLN A 68 12.19 -4.36 2.29
N PHE A 69 11.97 -3.11 2.68
CA PHE A 69 12.80 -1.97 2.30
C PHE A 69 14.28 -2.14 2.69
N PHE A 70 14.53 -2.53 3.95
CA PHE A 70 15.88 -2.68 4.50
C PHE A 70 16.56 -4.01 4.11
N ASN A 71 15.79 -5.06 3.84
CA ASN A 71 16.29 -6.34 3.37
C ASN A 71 15.40 -6.88 2.24
N ARG A 72 15.82 -6.60 1.00
CA ARG A 72 15.09 -6.95 -0.23
C ARG A 72 14.94 -8.46 -0.45
N SER A 73 15.66 -9.30 0.29
CA SER A 73 15.50 -10.76 0.24
C SER A 73 14.26 -11.26 0.97
N ILE A 74 13.62 -10.42 1.79
CA ILE A 74 12.41 -10.77 2.56
C ILE A 74 11.17 -10.30 1.78
N ASN A 75 10.27 -11.23 1.48
CA ASN A 75 8.96 -10.92 0.91
C ASN A 75 7.90 -10.80 2.01
N LEU A 76 7.40 -9.59 2.22
CA LEU A 76 6.39 -9.29 3.25
C LEU A 76 5.00 -9.89 2.96
N PHE A 77 4.78 -10.40 1.74
CA PHE A 77 3.54 -11.05 1.31
C PHE A 77 3.64 -12.59 1.23
N GLU A 78 4.77 -13.19 1.60
CA GLU A 78 5.02 -14.63 1.49
C GLU A 78 3.97 -15.49 2.22
N ASN A 79 3.54 -15.06 3.41
CA ASN A 79 2.61 -15.81 4.27
C ASN A 79 1.21 -15.21 4.35
N ILE A 80 0.86 -14.28 3.45
CA ILE A 80 -0.49 -13.70 3.44
C ILE A 80 -1.44 -14.60 2.65
N ASP A 81 -2.56 -14.94 3.26
CA ASP A 81 -3.64 -15.70 2.63
C ASP A 81 -4.07 -15.09 1.27
N ASN A 82 -4.32 -15.95 0.28
CA ASN A 82 -4.69 -15.51 -1.06
C ASN A 82 -6.03 -14.76 -1.07
N GLY A 83 -6.98 -15.14 -0.21
CA GLY A 83 -8.27 -14.48 -0.05
C GLY A 83 -8.10 -13.09 0.56
N ALA A 84 -7.34 -12.98 1.64
CA ALA A 84 -7.01 -11.70 2.27
C ALA A 84 -6.30 -10.74 1.30
N ARG A 85 -5.34 -11.24 0.52
CA ARG A 85 -4.62 -10.45 -0.47
C ARG A 85 -5.52 -9.97 -1.62
N SER A 86 -6.36 -10.86 -2.15
CA SER A 86 -7.31 -10.52 -3.22
C SER A 86 -8.39 -9.54 -2.75
N HIS A 87 -8.80 -9.64 -1.49
CA HIS A 87 -9.70 -8.69 -0.85
C HIS A 87 -9.09 -7.30 -0.73
N ALA A 88 -7.85 -7.21 -0.24
CA ALA A 88 -7.11 -5.95 -0.16
C ALA A 88 -6.93 -5.31 -1.56
N ALA A 89 -6.55 -6.11 -2.56
CA ALA A 89 -6.39 -5.65 -3.94
C ALA A 89 -7.68 -5.03 -4.50
N ARG A 90 -8.83 -5.71 -4.35
CA ARG A 90 -10.13 -5.17 -4.79
C ARG A 90 -10.52 -3.86 -4.10
N LYS A 91 -10.22 -3.73 -2.81
CA LYS A 91 -10.53 -2.50 -2.06
C LYS A 91 -9.66 -1.33 -2.50
N ILE A 92 -8.37 -1.56 -2.75
CA ILE A 92 -7.45 -0.54 -3.27
C ILE A 92 -7.86 -0.14 -4.69
N ASP A 93 -8.17 -1.11 -5.55
CA ASP A 93 -8.60 -0.86 -6.92
C ASP A 93 -9.87 0.01 -6.96
N LYS A 94 -10.87 -0.34 -6.15
CA LYS A 94 -12.08 0.49 -5.99
C LYS A 94 -11.73 1.92 -5.53
N PHE A 95 -10.92 2.06 -4.49
CA PHE A 95 -10.50 3.38 -4.01
C PHE A 95 -9.80 4.21 -5.10
N LEU A 96 -8.95 3.58 -5.90
CA LEU A 96 -8.24 4.25 -7.00
C LEU A 96 -9.19 4.70 -8.11
N ASN A 97 -10.19 3.88 -8.46
CA ASN A 97 -11.20 4.25 -9.43
C ASN A 97 -12.05 5.43 -8.93
N ASP A 98 -12.53 5.36 -7.68
CA ASP A 98 -13.28 6.46 -7.05
C ASP A 98 -12.44 7.75 -7.00
N ALA A 99 -11.13 7.65 -6.67
CA ALA A 99 -10.24 8.81 -6.62
C ALA A 99 -9.97 9.43 -8.00
N LYS A 100 -9.90 8.62 -9.06
CA LYS A 100 -9.68 9.09 -10.45
C LYS A 100 -10.90 9.78 -11.04
N GLU A 101 -12.11 9.42 -10.60
CA GLU A 101 -13.35 10.09 -11.02
C GLU A 101 -13.56 11.47 -10.38
N ASN A 102 -12.83 11.77 -9.29
CA ASN A 102 -12.97 13.00 -8.50
C ASN A 102 -11.75 13.95 -8.60
N LEU A 103 -10.86 13.71 -9.57
CA LEU A 103 -9.69 14.54 -9.90
C LEU A 103 -9.87 15.19 -11.28
#